data_AF-A0AA39DLI7-F1
#
_entry.id   AF-A0AA39DLI7-F1
#
_cell.length_a   1.000
_cell.length_b   1.000
_cell.length_c   1.000
_cell.angle_alpha   90.00
_cell.angle_beta   90.00
_cell.angle_gamma   90.00
#
_symmetry.space_group_name_H-M   'P 1'
#
loop_
_entity.id
_entity.type
_entity.pdbx_description
1 polymer ?
#
loop_
_entity_poly.entity_id
_entity_poly.type
_entity_poly.pdbx_seq_one_letter_code
_entity_poly.pdbx_strand_id
1 'polypeptide(L)'
;MDHFFTPDAEMVVQNRKSGKMNQTTINDAYKKEARERAYMLITRWMYEAAIPFNAVTYPSFQPMIEAIGQYGVGMKGPTLHEIKSY
;
A
#
# COMPACT_ATOMS: atom_id res chain seq x y z
N MET A 1 -29.75 26.59 39.35
CA MET A 1 -29.81 27.45 38.15
C MET A 1 -28.75 26.89 37.25
N ASP A 2 -29.15 25.90 36.45
CA ASP A 2 -28.21 24.97 35.86
C ASP A 2 -27.86 25.56 34.50
N HIS A 3 -26.70 26.22 34.44
CA HIS A 3 -26.19 26.80 33.21
C HIS A 3 -25.79 25.68 32.26
N PHE A 4 -26.71 25.31 31.37
CA PHE A 4 -26.40 24.51 30.20
C PHE A 4 -25.43 25.31 29.32
N PHE A 5 -24.13 25.01 29.43
CA PHE A 5 -23.15 25.46 28.46
C PHE A 5 -23.44 24.76 27.14
N THR A 6 -24.06 25.47 26.21
CA THR A 6 -24.15 25.04 24.81
C THR A 6 -22.83 25.42 24.15
N PRO A 7 -22.00 24.47 23.70
CA PRO A 7 -20.77 24.81 23.00
C PRO A 7 -21.13 25.53 21.70
N ASP A 8 -20.44 26.63 21.43
CA ASP A 8 -20.62 27.43 20.22
C ASP A 8 -20.39 26.56 18.97
N ALA A 9 -21.21 26.75 17.93
CA ALA A 9 -21.20 25.91 16.74
C ALA A 9 -19.83 25.88 16.05
N GLU A 10 -19.04 26.94 16.21
CA GLU A 10 -17.68 27.04 15.70
C GLU A 10 -16.70 26.06 16.38
N MET A 11 -16.84 25.81 17.69
CA MET A 11 -16.02 24.83 18.41
C MET A 11 -16.31 23.39 17.92
N VAL A 12 -17.58 23.10 17.63
CA VAL A 12 -18.01 21.79 17.11
C VAL A 12 -17.47 21.57 15.68
N VAL A 13 -17.42 22.62 14.87
CA VAL A 13 -16.85 22.59 13.51
C VAL A 13 -15.33 22.42 13.53
N GLN A 14 -14.63 23.05 14.48
CA GLN A 14 -13.18 22.87 14.62
C GLN A 14 -12.80 21.46 15.10
N ASN A 15 -13.56 20.87 16.04
CA ASN A 15 -13.36 19.48 16.46
C ASN A 15 -13.67 18.46 15.35
N ARG A 16 -14.59 18.77 14.43
CA ARG A 16 -14.82 17.94 13.24
C ARG A 16 -13.69 18.05 12.21
N LYS A 17 -13.02 19.21 12.12
CA LYS A 17 -11.85 19.39 11.24
C LYS A 17 -10.56 18.79 11.83
N SER A 18 -10.50 18.56 13.14
CA SER A 18 -9.37 17.90 13.83
C SER A 18 -9.58 16.41 14.10
N GLY A 19 -10.67 15.79 13.61
CA GLY A 19 -10.89 14.33 13.65
C GLY A 19 -9.95 13.50 12.76
N LYS A 20 -8.88 14.10 12.23
CA LYS A 20 -7.82 13.43 11.44
C LYS A 20 -6.53 13.22 12.23
N MET A 21 -6.61 13.20 13.55
CA MET A 21 -5.50 12.85 14.41
C MET A 21 -5.76 11.42 14.91
N ASN A 22 -4.85 10.48 14.59
CA ASN A 22 -4.73 9.11 15.12
C ASN A 22 -5.12 7.91 14.23
N GLN A 23 -5.17 8.05 12.90
CA GLN A 23 -5.18 6.88 12.00
C GLN A 23 -4.09 6.91 10.91
N THR A 24 -3.11 7.79 11.03
CA THR A 24 -1.91 7.79 10.17
C THR A 24 -0.96 6.66 10.59
N THR A 25 -0.58 6.59 11.87
CA THR A 25 0.45 5.65 12.34
C THR A 25 0.09 4.16 12.14
N ILE A 26 -1.15 3.75 12.41
CA ILE A 26 -1.59 2.35 12.20
C ILE A 26 -1.63 2.00 10.71
N ASN A 27 -2.12 2.92 9.87
CA ASN A 27 -2.19 2.73 8.43
C ASN A 27 -0.78 2.70 7.81
N ASP A 28 0.13 3.53 8.31
CA ASP A 28 1.52 3.58 7.85
C ASP A 28 2.30 2.33 8.28
N ALA A 29 2.08 1.85 9.51
CA ALA A 29 2.63 0.58 9.97
C ALA A 29 2.12 -0.59 9.12
N TYR A 30 0.82 -0.65 8.86
CA TYR A 30 0.22 -1.67 8.00
C TYR A 30 0.80 -1.64 6.58
N LYS A 31 0.92 -0.45 5.98
CA LYS A 31 1.54 -0.27 4.65
C LYS A 31 3.00 -0.70 4.64
N LYS A 32 3.75 -0.39 5.71
CA LYS A 32 5.14 -0.80 5.87
C LYS A 32 5.26 -2.33 5.92
N GLU A 33 4.45 -3.00 6.74
CA GLU A 33 4.44 -4.45 6.82
C GLU A 33 4.05 -5.10 5.48
N ALA A 34 3.05 -4.56 4.78
CA ALA A 34 2.65 -5.06 3.47
C ALA A 34 3.79 -4.93 2.45
N ARG A 35 4.52 -3.81 2.48
CA ARG A 35 5.70 -3.59 1.63
C ARG A 35 6.82 -4.57 1.95
N GLU A 36 7.14 -4.76 3.24
CA GLU A 36 8.19 -5.70 3.67
C GLU A 36 7.86 -7.15 3.25
N ARG A 37 6.60 -7.56 3.41
CA ARG A 37 6.13 -8.87 2.93
C ARG A 37 6.27 -9.01 1.42
N ALA A 38 5.88 -7.99 0.64
CA ALA A 38 6.04 -8.00 -0.81
C ALA A 38 7.51 -8.14 -1.22
N TYR A 39 8.41 -7.36 -0.59
CA TYR A 39 9.84 -7.41 -0.87
C TYR A 39 10.46 -8.77 -0.52
N MET A 40 10.07 -9.37 0.60
CA MET A 40 10.50 -10.71 0.97
C MET A 40 10.09 -11.74 -0.10
N LEU A 41 8.83 -11.69 -0.55
CA LEU A 41 8.33 -12.63 -1.57
C LEU A 41 9.00 -12.44 -2.93
N ILE A 42 9.21 -11.19 -3.36
CA ILE A 42 9.93 -10.88 -4.60
C ILE A 42 11.37 -11.41 -4.50
N THR A 43 12.08 -11.12 -3.41
CA THR A 43 13.47 -11.54 -3.21
C THR A 43 13.58 -13.07 -3.20
N ARG A 44 12.64 -13.75 -2.53
CA ARG A 44 12.57 -15.22 -2.51
C ARG A 44 12.33 -15.79 -3.90
N TRP A 45 11.38 -15.25 -4.66
CA TRP A 45 11.12 -15.68 -6.03
C TRP A 45 12.35 -15.48 -6.93
N MET A 46 13.04 -14.34 -6.80
CA MET A 46 14.28 -14.09 -7.54
C MET A 46 15.37 -15.12 -7.20
N TYR A 47 15.51 -15.47 -5.92
CA TYR A 47 16.46 -16.49 -5.48
C TYR A 47 16.11 -17.88 -6.05
N GLU A 48 14.85 -18.30 -5.94
CA GLU A 48 14.36 -19.60 -6.45
C GLU A 48 14.50 -19.71 -7.98
N ALA A 49 14.28 -18.61 -8.70
CA ALA A 49 14.38 -18.55 -10.16
C ALA A 49 15.80 -18.22 -10.67
N ALA A 50 16.80 -18.10 -9.78
CA ALA A 50 18.17 -17.68 -10.12
C ALA A 50 18.23 -16.35 -10.92
N ILE A 51 17.32 -15.42 -10.63
CA ILE A 51 17.28 -14.09 -11.25
C ILE A 51 18.33 -13.20 -10.58
N PRO A 52 19.25 -12.58 -11.34
CA PRO A 52 20.20 -11.62 -10.79
C PRO A 52 19.52 -10.46 -10.05
N PHE A 53 19.99 -10.11 -8.84
CA PHE A 53 19.35 -9.05 -8.04
C PHE A 53 19.40 -7.67 -8.68
N ASN A 54 20.36 -7.40 -9.57
CA ASN A 54 20.37 -6.18 -10.35
C ASN A 54 19.16 -6.06 -11.30
N ALA A 55 18.35 -7.11 -11.51
CA ALA A 55 17.15 -7.01 -12.32
C ALA A 55 16.14 -5.97 -11.82
N VAL A 56 16.15 -5.63 -10.52
CA VAL A 56 15.28 -4.57 -9.97
C VAL A 56 15.68 -3.17 -10.42
N THR A 57 16.87 -2.98 -11.00
CA THR A 57 17.34 -1.68 -11.49
C THR A 57 16.90 -1.40 -12.93
N TYR A 58 16.33 -2.39 -13.63
CA TYR A 58 15.81 -2.17 -14.97
C TYR A 58 14.60 -1.24 -14.96
N PRO A 59 14.49 -0.28 -15.90
CA PRO A 59 13.37 0.66 -15.96
C PRO A 59 11.98 0.01 -16.04
N SER A 60 11.90 -1.25 -16.50
CA SER A 60 10.67 -2.03 -16.58
C SER A 60 10.15 -2.53 -15.23
N PHE A 61 10.98 -2.55 -14.19
CA PHE A 61 10.60 -3.10 -12.88
C PHE A 61 9.49 -2.27 -12.21
N GLN A 62 9.65 -0.95 -12.16
CA GLN A 62 8.68 -0.06 -11.51
C GLN A 62 7.30 -0.08 -12.19
N PRO A 63 7.18 0.03 -13.54
CA PRO A 63 5.91 -0.14 -14.24
C PRO A 63 5.23 -1.49 -13.98
N MET A 64 5.99 -2.59 -13.86
CA MET A 64 5.45 -3.90 -13.52
C MET A 64 4.81 -3.90 -12.12
N ILE A 65 5.49 -3.34 -11.12
CA ILE A 65 4.94 -3.23 -9.76
C ILE A 65 3.69 -2.35 -9.72
N GLU A 66 3.69 -1.24 -10.47
CA GLU A 66 2.53 -0.34 -10.57
C GLU A 66 1.33 -1.03 -11.21
N ALA A 67 1.52 -1.77 -12.29
CA ALA A 67 0.45 -2.54 -12.94
C ALA A 67 -0.15 -3.59 -12.00
N ILE A 68 0.69 -4.32 -11.25
CA ILE A 68 0.23 -5.28 -10.24
C ILE A 68 -0.56 -4.57 -9.13
N GLY A 69 -0.07 -3.43 -8.65
CA GLY A 69 -0.72 -2.63 -7.61
C GLY A 69 -2.06 -2.03 -8.04
N GLN A 70 -2.16 -1.59 -9.30
CA GLN A 70 -3.41 -1.08 -9.89
C GLN A 70 -4.47 -2.17 -10.05
N TYR A 71 -4.06 -3.40 -10.37
CA TYR A 71 -4.99 -4.54 -10.38
C TYR A 71 -5.50 -4.84 -8.96
N GLY A 72 -4.59 -4.94 -7.99
CA GLY A 72 -4.91 -5.19 -6.58
C GLY A 72 -5.01 -6.66 -6.19
N VAL A 73 -5.71 -6.93 -5.08
CA VAL A 73 -5.78 -8.27 -4.48
C VAL A 73 -6.53 -9.24 -5.40
N GLY A 74 -5.99 -10.45 -5.58
CA GLY A 74 -6.59 -11.50 -6.41
C GLY A 74 -6.02 -11.58 -7.83
N MET A 75 -5.03 -10.75 -8.18
CA MET A 75 -4.25 -10.94 -9.40
C MET A 75 -3.62 -12.33 -9.39
N LYS A 76 -3.79 -13.08 -10.49
CA LYS A 76 -3.06 -14.32 -10.72
C LYS A 76 -1.81 -13.99 -11.53
N GLY A 77 -0.71 -14.68 -11.23
CA GLY A 77 0.47 -14.62 -12.09
C GLY A 77 0.15 -15.17 -13.48
N PRO A 78 0.81 -14.67 -14.54
CA PRO A 78 0.61 -15.17 -15.89
C PRO A 78 1.10 -16.61 -16.01
N THR A 79 0.41 -17.39 -16.83
CA THR A 79 0.83 -18.73 -17.24
C THR A 79 1.94 -18.65 -18.29
N LEU A 80 2.72 -19.73 -18.44
CA LEU A 80 3.76 -19.81 -19.47
C LEU A 80 3.19 -19.59 -20.89
N HIS A 81 1.94 -20.01 -21.14
CA HIS A 81 1.28 -19.79 -22.42
C HIS A 81 1.02 -18.29 -22.67
N GLU A 82 0.48 -17.59 -21.68
CA GLU A 82 0.21 -16.14 -21.77
C GLU A 82 1.50 -15.33 -21.95
N ILE A 83 2.61 -15.74 -21.34
CA ILE A 83 3.90 -15.06 -21.52
C ILE A 83 4.41 -15.20 -22.96
N LYS A 84 4.25 -16.37 -23.57
CA LYS A 84 4.73 -16.64 -24.94
C LYS A 84 3.96 -15.90 -26.04
N SER A 85 2.79 -15.34 -25.72
CA SER A 85 1.96 -14.61 -26.68
C SER A 85 2.30 -13.12 -26.82
N TYR A 86 3.22 -12.60 -26.02
CA TYR A 86 3.74 -11.22 -26.10
C TYR A 86 5.16 -11.20 -26.67
#